data_AF-A0A6V7L184-F1
#
_entry.id   AF-A0A6V7L184-F1
#
_cell.length_a   1.000
_cell.length_b   1.000
_cell.length_c   1.000
_cell.angle_alpha   90.00
_cell.angle_beta   90.00
_cell.angle_gamma   90.00
#
_symmetry.space_group_name_H-M   'P 1'
#
loop_
_entity.id
_entity.type
_entity.pdbx_description
1 polymer ?
#
loop_
_entity_poly.entity_id
_entity_poly.type
_entity_poly.pdbx_seq_one_letter_code
_entity_poly.pdbx_strand_id
1 'polypeptide(L)'
;YGAYSQDMIYTPEDVSSIKQYAYLRGIQIILELDSPAHAGSGWEWGVETGLGNLAVCVAQEPWRSFCIEPPCGQLNPVNPNVFDVLRDIYRDSLEILGNDSIIHLGGDE
;
A
#
# COMPACT_ATOMS: atom_id res chain seq x y z
N TYR A 1 -7.30 9.28 4.51
CA TYR A 1 -5.86 9.56 4.28
C TYR A 1 -5.44 9.01 2.92
N GLY A 2 -4.25 9.36 2.42
CA GLY A 2 -3.60 8.69 1.28
C GLY A 2 -3.96 9.20 -0.13
N ALA A 3 -5.25 9.29 -0.47
CA ALA A 3 -5.68 9.72 -1.80
C ALA A 3 -5.52 11.23 -2.02
N TYR A 4 -5.19 11.64 -3.25
CA TYR A 4 -5.09 13.06 -3.64
C TYR A 4 -6.43 13.82 -3.52
N SER A 5 -7.56 13.13 -3.75
CA SER A 5 -8.90 13.65 -3.55
C SER A 5 -9.89 12.51 -3.28
N GLN A 6 -11.12 12.84 -2.88
CA GLN A 6 -12.16 11.84 -2.62
C GLN A 6 -12.57 11.04 -3.87
N ASP A 7 -12.39 11.62 -5.07
CA ASP A 7 -12.75 10.99 -6.34
C ASP A 7 -11.54 10.35 -7.04
N MET A 8 -10.33 10.47 -6.47
CA MET A 8 -9.09 9.87 -7.01
C MET A 8 -8.75 8.59 -6.24
N ILE A 9 -9.64 7.61 -6.32
CA ILE A 9 -9.55 6.31 -5.66
C ILE A 9 -9.82 5.18 -6.66
N TYR A 10 -9.40 3.97 -6.30
CA TYR A 10 -9.85 2.74 -6.95
C TYR A 10 -10.78 2.00 -5.98
N THR A 11 -12.07 1.94 -6.32
CA THR A 11 -13.06 1.17 -5.56
C THR A 11 -12.93 -0.34 -5.85
N PRO A 12 -13.49 -1.22 -5.00
CA PRO A 12 -13.56 -2.65 -5.32
C PRO A 12 -14.21 -2.94 -6.68
N GLU A 13 -15.22 -2.15 -7.06
CA GLU A 13 -15.89 -2.24 -8.37
C GLU A 13 -14.94 -1.84 -9.52
N ASP A 14 -14.13 -0.80 -9.35
CA ASP A 14 -13.13 -0.38 -10.34
C ASP A 14 -12.10 -1.48 -10.58
N VAL A 15 -11.54 -2.04 -9.50
CA VAL A 15 -10.54 -3.11 -9.58
C VAL A 15 -11.13 -4.37 -10.22
N SER A 16 -12.36 -4.74 -9.86
CA SER A 16 -13.08 -5.88 -10.46
C SER A 16 -13.34 -5.65 -11.96
N SER A 17 -13.73 -4.44 -12.35
CA SER A 17 -13.93 -4.05 -13.75
C SER A 17 -12.63 -4.14 -14.56
N ILE A 18 -11.52 -3.61 -14.03
CA ILE A 18 -10.18 -3.70 -14.64
C ILE A 18 -9.76 -5.15 -14.82
N LYS A 19 -9.89 -5.97 -13.77
CA LYS A 19 -9.59 -7.41 -13.81
C LYS A 19 -10.41 -8.12 -14.87
N GLN A 20 -11.73 -7.91 -14.91
CA GLN A 20 -12.62 -8.53 -15.90
C GLN A 20 -12.25 -8.10 -17.32
N TYR A 21 -11.95 -6.82 -17.52
CA TYR A 21 -11.56 -6.29 -18.83
C TYR A 21 -10.25 -6.94 -19.33
N ALA A 22 -9.27 -7.12 -18.45
CA ALA A 22 -8.00 -7.77 -18.75
C ALA A 22 -8.17 -9.28 -19.01
N TYR A 23 -8.98 -9.95 -18.18
CA TYR A 23 -9.27 -11.39 -18.30
C TYR A 23 -9.86 -11.74 -19.66
N LEU A 24 -10.83 -10.96 -20.15
CA LEU A 24 -11.43 -11.15 -21.48
C LEU A 24 -10.45 -11.02 -22.65
N ARG A 25 -9.21 -10.55 -22.38
CA ARG A 25 -8.13 -10.38 -23.34
C ARG A 25 -6.94 -11.31 -23.09
N GLY A 26 -7.05 -12.22 -22.12
CA GLY A 26 -5.95 -13.11 -21.75
C GLY A 26 -4.78 -12.38 -21.09
N ILE A 27 -5.04 -11.25 -20.43
CA ILE A 27 -4.03 -10.45 -19.72
C ILE A 27 -4.16 -10.74 -18.22
N GLN A 28 -3.05 -11.16 -17.59
CA GLN A 28 -2.97 -11.30 -16.15
C GLN A 28 -2.64 -9.96 -15.51
N ILE A 29 -3.39 -9.59 -14.47
CA ILE A 29 -3.09 -8.44 -13.61
C ILE A 29 -2.33 -8.96 -12.38
N ILE A 30 -1.24 -8.28 -12.03
CA ILE A 30 -0.47 -8.52 -10.81
C ILE A 30 -0.55 -7.22 -10.02
N LEU A 31 -1.15 -7.27 -8.82
CA LEU A 31 -1.16 -6.13 -7.92
C LEU A 31 0.15 -6.06 -7.18
N GLU A 32 0.67 -4.84 -7.03
CA GLU A 32 1.82 -4.54 -6.21
C GLU A 32 1.41 -3.69 -5.02
N LEU A 33 1.84 -4.10 -3.83
CA LEU A 33 1.88 -3.25 -2.65
C LEU A 33 3.34 -3.20 -2.21
N ASP A 34 4.03 -2.12 -2.57
CA ASP A 34 5.43 -1.98 -2.26
C ASP A 34 5.67 -1.78 -0.76
N SER A 35 6.64 -2.53 -0.24
CA SER A 35 6.98 -2.60 1.17
C SER A 35 8.39 -3.16 1.39
N PRO A 36 9.10 -2.78 2.47
CA PRO A 36 8.64 -1.89 3.52
C PRO A 36 8.83 -0.40 3.21
N ALA A 37 9.56 -0.04 2.16
CA ALA A 37 9.70 1.35 1.76
C ALA A 37 8.53 1.82 0.90
N HIS A 38 8.67 3.02 0.31
CA HIS A 38 7.60 3.69 -0.45
C HIS A 38 6.26 3.76 0.32
N ALA A 39 6.35 3.89 1.64
CA ALA A 39 5.21 3.85 2.55
C ALA A 39 5.14 5.14 3.39
N GLY A 40 4.37 6.10 2.90
CA GLY A 40 4.11 7.38 3.58
C GLY A 40 2.62 7.71 3.57
N SER A 41 2.14 8.20 2.44
CA SER A 41 0.74 8.61 2.28
C SER A 41 -0.24 7.47 2.56
N GLY A 42 -1.12 7.68 3.53
CA GLY A 42 -2.10 6.68 3.94
C GLY A 42 -1.68 5.82 5.13
N TRP A 43 -0.48 6.00 5.67
CA TRP A 43 0.02 5.28 6.86
C TRP A 43 0.10 6.15 8.13
N GLU A 44 -0.23 7.44 8.03
CA GLU A 44 -0.09 8.41 9.13
C GLU A 44 -1.20 8.30 10.19
N TRP A 45 -2.29 7.62 9.88
CA TRP A 45 -3.48 7.51 10.74
C TRP A 45 -3.27 6.68 12.02
N GLY A 46 -2.23 5.85 12.07
CA GLY A 46 -2.02 4.90 13.16
C GLY A 46 -1.85 5.55 14.54
N VAL A 47 -1.27 6.75 14.60
CA VAL A 47 -1.10 7.47 15.88
C VAL A 47 -2.45 7.92 16.43
N GLU A 48 -3.32 8.45 15.57
CA GLU A 48 -4.63 8.97 15.96
C GLU A 48 -5.58 7.86 16.46
N THR A 49 -5.37 6.63 16.00
CA THR A 49 -6.17 5.44 16.38
C THR A 49 -5.54 4.60 17.50
N GLY A 50 -4.38 5.02 18.04
CA GLY A 50 -3.70 4.31 19.12
C GLY A 50 -2.90 3.07 18.68
N LEU A 51 -2.66 2.89 17.38
CA LEU A 51 -1.81 1.83 16.82
C LEU A 51 -0.33 2.21 16.77
N GLY A 52 0.01 3.47 17.10
CA GLY A 52 1.38 4.00 17.06
C GLY A 52 1.83 4.37 15.65
N ASN A 53 3.13 4.61 15.49
CA ASN A 53 3.71 4.94 14.18
C ASN A 53 3.75 3.68 13.30
N LEU A 54 2.87 3.60 12.31
CA LEU A 54 2.85 2.53 11.31
C LEU A 54 3.93 2.71 10.24
N ALA A 55 4.24 3.98 9.92
CA ALA A 55 5.37 4.36 9.10
C ALA A 55 6.27 5.35 9.85
N VAL A 56 7.56 5.38 9.49
CA VAL A 56 8.60 6.26 10.02
C VAL A 56 9.25 7.04 8.89
N CYS A 57 9.97 8.11 9.24
CA CYS A 57 10.64 9.00 8.29
C CYS A 57 9.70 9.68 7.28
N VAL A 58 8.38 9.66 7.51
CA VAL A 58 7.37 10.21 6.61
C VAL A 58 7.60 11.71 6.41
N ALA A 59 7.80 12.12 5.16
CA ALA A 59 8.05 13.51 4.75
C ALA A 59 9.18 14.21 5.53
N GLN A 60 10.19 13.44 5.99
CA GLN A 60 11.32 14.01 6.72
C GLN A 60 12.25 14.84 5.83
N GLU A 61 12.83 15.90 6.43
CA GLU A 61 13.78 16.81 5.78
C GLU A 61 15.09 16.92 6.60
N PRO A 62 16.26 17.06 5.96
CA PRO A 62 16.49 17.02 4.50
C PRO A 62 16.31 15.61 3.94
N TRP A 63 15.41 15.43 2.97
CA TRP A 63 14.94 14.11 2.51
C TRP A 63 16.06 13.17 2.07
N ARG A 64 17.13 13.70 1.47
CA ARG A 64 18.26 12.89 0.95
C ARG A 64 19.00 12.12 2.05
N SER A 65 18.88 12.54 3.31
CA SER A 65 19.42 11.81 4.47
C SER A 65 18.60 10.58 4.86
N PHE A 66 17.38 10.44 4.35
CA PHE A 66 16.41 9.42 4.75
C PHE A 66 15.92 8.56 3.59
N CYS A 67 15.91 9.09 2.36
CA CYS A 67 15.42 8.38 1.17
C CYS A 67 16.12 8.83 -0.12
N ILE A 68 15.83 8.12 -1.22
CA ILE A 68 16.35 8.42 -2.57
C ILE A 68 15.51 9.48 -3.29
N GLU A 69 14.22 9.57 -2.98
CA GLU A 69 13.31 10.59 -3.52
C GLU A 69 12.28 11.06 -2.49
N PRO A 70 11.90 12.35 -2.49
CA PRO A 70 10.83 12.84 -1.63
C PRO A 70 9.44 12.50 -2.22
N PRO A 71 8.41 12.28 -1.38
CA PRO A 71 8.47 12.25 0.08
C PRO A 71 9.06 10.94 0.61
N CYS A 72 9.90 11.02 1.64
CA CYS A 72 10.37 9.83 2.34
C CYS A 72 9.23 9.14 3.10
N GLY A 73 9.40 7.85 3.40
CA GLY A 73 8.51 7.08 4.28
C GLY A 73 8.77 5.58 4.16
N GLN A 74 8.87 4.90 5.29
CA GLN A 74 9.01 3.43 5.34
C GLN A 74 8.15 2.86 6.47
N LEU A 75 7.57 1.69 6.27
CA LEU A 75 6.85 0.93 7.30
C LEU A 75 7.75 0.67 8.51
N ASN A 76 7.16 0.67 9.70
CA ASN A 76 7.86 0.47 10.95
C ASN A 76 7.81 -1.01 11.38
N PRO A 77 8.83 -1.84 11.09
CA PRO A 77 8.78 -3.27 11.43
C PRO A 77 8.84 -3.54 12.94
N VAL A 78 9.19 -2.54 13.77
CA VAL A 78 9.19 -2.67 15.23
C VAL A 78 7.77 -2.59 15.81
N ASN A 79 6.83 -1.97 15.09
CA ASN A 79 5.44 -1.86 15.50
C ASN A 79 4.66 -3.09 15.01
N PRO A 80 4.22 -4.02 15.90
CA PRO A 80 3.55 -5.25 15.47
C PRO A 80 2.22 -5.00 14.75
N ASN A 81 1.56 -3.86 15.01
CA ASN A 81 0.30 -3.49 14.37
C ASN A 81 0.45 -3.34 12.85
N VAL A 82 1.65 -3.06 12.34
CA VAL A 82 1.93 -2.98 10.90
C VAL A 82 1.61 -4.31 10.21
N PHE A 83 1.95 -5.44 10.82
CA PHE A 83 1.71 -6.75 10.24
C PHE A 83 0.22 -7.11 10.24
N ASP A 84 -0.54 -6.67 11.23
CA ASP A 84 -2.00 -6.84 11.25
C ASP A 84 -2.66 -6.02 10.15
N VAL A 85 -2.26 -4.76 9.97
CA VAL A 85 -2.76 -3.89 8.90
C VAL A 85 -2.40 -4.45 7.53
N LEU A 86 -1.14 -4.87 7.31
CA LEU A 86 -0.71 -5.50 6.06
C LEU A 86 -1.50 -6.78 5.77
N ARG A 87 -1.71 -7.64 6.76
CA ARG A 87 -2.53 -8.86 6.60
C ARG A 87 -3.92 -8.50 6.10
N ASP A 88 -4.55 -7.49 6.69
CA ASP A 88 -5.90 -7.09 6.31
C ASP A 88 -5.93 -6.51 4.89
N ILE A 89 -4.95 -5.67 4.50
CA ILE A 89 -4.83 -5.17 3.11
C ILE A 89 -4.65 -6.33 2.11
N TYR A 90 -3.78 -7.29 2.40
CA TYR A 90 -3.57 -8.45 1.52
C TYR A 90 -4.81 -9.33 1.43
N ARG A 91 -5.52 -9.54 2.54
CA ARG A 91 -6.79 -10.27 2.54
C ARG A 91 -7.81 -9.59 1.63
N ASP A 92 -8.04 -8.29 1.84
CA ASP A 92 -9.01 -7.52 1.07
C ASP A 92 -8.63 -7.48 -0.44
N SER A 93 -7.33 -7.43 -0.74
CA SER A 93 -6.81 -7.52 -2.12
C SER A 93 -7.10 -8.89 -2.75
N LEU A 94 -6.84 -9.98 -2.03
CA LEU A 94 -7.09 -11.35 -2.50
C LEU A 94 -8.57 -11.66 -2.65
N GLU A 95 -9.45 -11.07 -1.84
CA GLU A 95 -10.90 -11.19 -1.99
C GLU A 95 -11.39 -10.66 -3.34
N ILE A 96 -10.78 -9.59 -3.85
CA ILE A 96 -11.12 -9.00 -5.16
C ILE A 96 -10.38 -9.72 -6.31
N LEU A 97 -9.08 -9.96 -6.15
CA LEU A 97 -8.23 -10.53 -7.20
C LEU A 97 -8.38 -12.05 -7.35
N GLY A 98 -8.79 -12.76 -6.31
CA GLY A 98 -8.90 -14.21 -6.26
C GLY A 98 -7.69 -14.85 -5.58
N ASN A 99 -7.92 -15.92 -4.82
CA ASN A 99 -6.91 -16.59 -3.98
C ASN A 99 -5.77 -17.26 -4.78
N ASP A 100 -5.93 -17.44 -6.08
CA ASP A 100 -4.92 -17.95 -7.01
C ASP A 100 -4.06 -16.85 -7.65
N SER A 101 -4.29 -15.59 -7.29
CA SER A 101 -3.54 -14.45 -7.81
C SER A 101 -2.11 -14.39 -7.26
N ILE A 102 -1.24 -13.76 -8.05
CA ILE A 102 0.12 -13.40 -7.65
C ILE A 102 0.09 -11.95 -7.18
N ILE A 103 0.75 -11.66 -6.06
CA ILE A 103 0.95 -10.31 -5.52
C ILE A 103 2.45 -10.03 -5.53
N HIS A 104 2.83 -8.85 -6.05
CA HIS A 104 4.19 -8.32 -5.95
C HIS A 104 4.31 -7.55 -4.62
N LEU A 105 5.35 -7.84 -3.84
CA LEU A 105 5.55 -7.22 -2.52
C LEU A 105 6.50 -6.01 -2.56
N GLY A 106 6.99 -5.66 -3.76
CA GLY A 106 8.01 -4.65 -3.97
C GLY A 106 9.34 -5.06 -3.36
N GLY A 107 9.82 -4.28 -2.40
CA GLY A 107 11.06 -4.53 -1.67
C GLY A 107 12.24 -3.68 -2.14
N ASP A 108 11.95 -2.63 -2.90
CA ASP A 108 12.90 -1.62 -3.31
C ASP A 108 12.85 -0.37 -2.41
N GLU A 109 14.04 0.22 -2.26
CA GLU A 109 14.43 1.46 -1.54
C GLU A 109 13.92 1.70 -0.10
#